data_AF-A0A924X2G8-F1
#
_entry.id   AF-A0A924X2G8-F1
#
_cell.length_a   1.000
_cell.length_b   1.000
_cell.length_c   1.000
_cell.angle_alpha   90.00
_cell.angle_beta   90.00
_cell.angle_gamma   90.00
#
_symmetry.space_group_name_H-M   'P 1'
#
loop_
_entity.id
_entity.type
_entity.pdbx_description
1 polymer ?
#
loop_
_entity_poly.entity_id
_entity_poly.type
_entity_poly.pdbx_seq_one_letter_code
_entity_poly.pdbx_strand_id
1 'polypeptide(L)' 'MPTDVQATYGSRRMCVVLNAQGFAVGRYKARSLMQALQLKAKRPKQHHYSVAGKPSTIAPNSLNRQFNPSDTNTH' A
#
# COMPACT_ATOMS: atom_id res chain seq x y z
N MET A 1 -11.98 19.67 7.35
CA MET A 1 -12.07 19.07 5.99
C MET A 1 -11.35 17.73 6.00
N PRO A 2 -11.95 16.63 5.51
CA PRO A 2 -11.30 15.31 5.58
C PRO A 2 -10.09 15.29 4.64
N THR A 3 -8.90 15.24 5.22
CA THR A 3 -7.61 15.22 4.53
C THR A 3 -7.43 13.90 3.77
N ASP A 4 -6.90 14.00 2.55
CA ASP A 4 -6.86 12.92 1.57
C ASP A 4 -5.89 11.81 1.98
N VAL A 5 -6.40 10.85 2.77
CA VAL A 5 -5.70 9.59 3.02
C VAL A 5 -5.91 8.66 1.82
N GLN A 6 -5.03 8.82 0.84
CA GLN A 6 -4.79 7.87 -0.26
C GLN A 6 -6.05 7.35 -0.95
N ALA A 7 -6.85 8.23 -1.57
CA ALA A 7 -7.81 7.94 -2.65
C ALA A 7 -8.70 6.67 -2.56
N THR A 8 -8.84 6.03 -1.40
CA THR A 8 -9.45 4.71 -1.26
C THR A 8 -10.86 4.88 -0.74
N TYR A 9 -11.83 4.78 -1.63
CA TYR A 9 -13.24 4.96 -1.30
C TYR A 9 -13.88 3.60 -1.01
N GLY A 10 -13.62 3.06 0.19
CA GLY A 10 -14.13 1.76 0.64
C GLY A 10 -15.08 1.84 1.83
N SER A 11 -15.53 0.69 2.33
CA SER A 11 -16.49 0.57 3.45
C SER A 11 -16.14 1.40 4.69
N ARG A 12 -14.85 1.59 4.99
CA ARG A 12 -14.41 2.39 6.15
C ARG A 12 -14.61 3.89 5.93
N ARG A 13 -14.30 4.41 4.73
CA ARG A 13 -14.55 5.81 4.38
C ARG A 13 -16.05 6.09 4.23
N MET A 14 -16.79 5.17 3.62
CA MET A 14 -18.25 5.23 3.53
C MET A 14 -18.90 5.33 4.90
N CYS A 15 -18.45 4.52 5.86
CA CYS A 15 -18.90 4.59 7.25
C CYS A 15 -18.69 6.02 7.82
N VAL A 16 -17.49 6.59 7.69
CA VAL A 16 -17.20 7.94 8.20
C VAL A 16 -18.09 9.00 7.53
N VAL A 17 -18.24 8.95 6.21
CA VAL A 17 -19.06 9.92 5.45
C VAL A 17 -20.54 9.79 5.82
N LEU A 18 -21.07 8.57 5.91
CA LEU A 18 -22.46 8.33 6.29
C LEU A 18 -22.75 8.79 7.72
N ASN A 19 -21.84 8.54 8.67
CA ASN A 19 -22.00 9.05 10.03
C ASN A 19 -21.90 10.58 10.08
N ALA A 20 -21.03 11.20 9.28
CA ALA A 20 -20.97 12.66 9.17
C ALA A 20 -22.24 13.27 8.55
N GLN A 21 -22.95 12.52 7.70
CA GLN A 21 -24.26 12.87 7.16
C GLN A 21 -25.42 12.58 8.11
N GLY A 22 -25.15 12.06 9.32
CA GLY A 22 -26.17 11.74 10.33
C GLY A 22 -26.74 10.31 10.26
N PHE A 23 -26.24 9.48 9.36
CA PHE A 23 -26.63 8.06 9.31
C PHE A 23 -25.73 7.24 10.25
N ALA A 24 -26.31 6.75 11.35
CA ALA A 24 -25.64 5.83 12.27
C ALA A 24 -25.42 4.45 11.62
N VAL A 25 -24.34 4.32 10.85
CA VAL A 25 -24.01 3.10 10.10
C VAL A 25 -22.64 2.60 10.52
N GLY A 26 -22.58 1.35 10.98
CA GLY A 26 -21.32 0.65 11.25
C GLY A 26 -20.63 0.16 9.98
N ARG A 27 -19.34 -0.17 10.09
CA ARG A 27 -18.52 -0.67 8.96
C ARG A 27 -19.14 -1.85 8.22
N TYR A 28 -19.72 -2.80 8.95
CA TYR A 28 -20.33 -4.00 8.36
C TYR A 28 -21.57 -3.67 7.54
N LYS A 29 -22.45 -2.82 8.07
CA LYS A 29 -23.65 -2.37 7.34
C LYS A 29 -23.29 -1.54 6.11
N ALA A 30 -22.28 -0.67 6.20
CA ALA A 30 -21.74 0.03 5.04
C ALA A 30 -21.17 -0.93 3.98
N ARG A 31 -20.45 -2.00 4.39
CA ARG A 31 -19.97 -3.05 3.47
C ARG A 31 -21.14 -3.77 2.80
N SER A 32 -22.15 -4.20 3.56
CA SER A 32 -23.31 -4.91 3.01
C SER A 32 -24.08 -4.05 2.00
N LEU A 33 -24.28 -2.76 2.30
CA LEU A 33 -24.90 -1.81 1.37
C LEU A 33 -24.06 -1.62 0.10
N MET A 34 -22.74 -1.48 0.23
CA MET A 34 -21.85 -1.41 -0.94
C MET A 34 -21.93 -2.67 -1.80
N GLN A 35 -22.00 -3.86 -1.18
CA GLN A 35 -22.15 -5.13 -1.90
C GLN A 35 -23.50 -5.26 -2.59
N ALA A 36 -24.59 -4.91 -1.89
CA ALA A 36 -25.95 -4.94 -2.44
C ALA A 36 -26.07 -4.03 -3.67
N LEU A 37 -25.46 -2.84 -3.62
CA LEU A 37 -25.39 -1.88 -4.71
C LEU A 37 -24.27 -2.16 -5.73
N GLN A 38 -23.55 -3.28 -5.59
CA GLN A 38 -22.42 -3.69 -6.43
C GLN A 38 -21.31 -2.61 -6.58
N LEU A 39 -21.17 -1.75 -5.57
CA LEU A 39 -20.16 -0.70 -5.52
C LEU A 39 -18.79 -1.28 -5.19
N LYS A 40 -17.84 -1.16 -6.13
CA LYS A 40 -16.44 -1.53 -5.91
C LYS A 40 -15.66 -0.36 -5.34
N ALA A 41 -14.83 -0.64 -4.33
CA ALA A 41 -13.99 0.38 -3.73
C ALA A 41 -12.90 0.82 -4.72
N LYS A 42 -12.78 2.14 -4.94
CA LYS A 42 -11.62 2.71 -5.66
C LYS A 42 -10.38 2.46 -4.83
N ARG A 43 -9.31 1.94 -5.44
CA ARG A 43 -7.99 1.75 -4.82
C ARG A 43 -6.95 2.44 -5.71
N PRO A 44 -5.93 3.10 -5.13
CA PRO A 44 -4.82 3.61 -5.92
C PRO A 44 -4.10 2.45 -6.61
N LYS A 45 -3.58 2.69 -7.81
CA LYS A 45 -2.71 1.73 -8.51
C LYS A 45 -1.48 1.49 -7.64
N GLN A 46 -1.12 0.23 -7.43
CA GLN A 46 0.12 -0.10 -6.74
C GLN A 46 1.32 0.45 -7.54
N HIS A 47 2.30 0.99 -6.82
CA HIS A 47 3.54 1.43 -7.44
C HIS A 47 4.26 0.24 -8.08
N HIS A 48 4.66 0.40 -9.34
CA HIS A 48 5.38 -0.63 -10.07
C HIS A 48 6.88 -0.34 -10.00
N TYR A 49 7.62 -1.17 -9.27
CA TYR A 49 9.09 -1.13 -9.31
C TYR A 49 9.58 -1.74 -10.61
N SER A 50 10.41 -1.02 -11.36
CA SER A 50 11.12 -1.59 -12.50
C SER A 50 12.09 -2.66 -12.01
N VAL A 51 12.00 -3.88 -12.57
CA VAL A 51 13.03 -4.90 -12.36
C VAL A 51 14.31 -4.41 -13.05
N ALA A 52 15.38 -4.21 -12.27
CA ALA A 52 16.67 -3.80 -12.80
C ALA A 52 17.29 -4.95 -13.61
N GLY A 53 17.04 -4.97 -14.92
CA GLY A 53 17.53 -6.02 -15.82
C GLY A 53 19.02 -5.92 -16.14
N LYS A 54 19.62 -4.72 -16.05
CA LYS A 54 21.04 -4.49 -16.33
C LYS A 54 21.69 -3.66 -15.21
N PRO A 55 22.96 -3.91 -14.89
CA PRO A 55 23.70 -3.09 -13.93
C PRO A 55 23.80 -1.64 -14.41
N SER A 56 23.88 -0.70 -13.46
CA SER A 56 24.04 0.72 -13.75
C SER A 56 25.30 0.96 -14.60
N THR A 57 25.17 1.72 -15.68
CA THR A 57 26.31 2.19 -16.49
C THR A 57 27.07 3.31 -15.79
N ILE A 58 26.40 4.02 -14.86
CA ILE A 58 26.92 5.22 -14.20
C ILE A 58 27.87 4.86 -13.06
N ALA A 59 27.59 3.78 -12.34
CA ALA A 59 28.44 3.32 -11.25
C ALA A 59 28.61 1.80 -11.36
N PRO A 60 29.87 1.29 -11.32
CA PRO A 60 30.10 -0.14 -11.31
C PRO A 60 29.47 -0.75 -10.06
N ASN A 61 28.90 -1.95 -10.21
CA ASN A 61 28.45 -2.75 -9.07
C ASN A 61 29.66 -3.35 -8.34
N SER A 62 30.43 -2.51 -7.66
CA SER A 62 31.58 -2.95 -6.87
C SER A 62 31.11 -3.29 -5.45
N LEU A 63 30.73 -4.54 -5.25
CA LEU A 63 30.41 -5.04 -3.93
C LEU A 63 31.68 -5.64 -3.32
N ASN A 64 32.45 -4.83 -2.58
CA ASN A 64 33.66 -5.26 -1.89
C ASN A 64 33.31 -5.95 -0.56
N ARG A 65 32.52 -7.03 -0.61
CA ARG A 65 32.23 -7.85 0.57
C ARG A 65 32.94 -9.18 0.43
N GLN A 66 33.75 -9.52 1.43
CA GLN A 66 34.31 -10.86 1.58
C GLN A 66 33.20 -11.79 2.08
N PHE A 67 32.38 -12.29 1.16
CA PHE A 67 31.34 -13.27 1.49
C PHE A 67 31.91 -14.66 1.85
N ASN A 68 33.18 -14.89 1.52
CA ASN A 68 33.94 -16.08 1.90
C ASN A 68 35.17 -15.65 2.72
N PRO A 69 35.02 -15.31 4.01
CA PRO A 69 36.17 -15.09 4.86
C PRO A 69 36.93 -16.41 5.04
N SER A 70 38.25 -16.37 4.94
CA SER A 70 39.12 -17.54 5.18
C SER A 70 39.12 -17.98 6.63
N ASP A 71 38.90 -17.04 7.55
CA ASP A 71 38.97 -17.25 8.99
C ASP A 71 37.70 -16.80 9.70
N THR A 72 37.43 -17.43 10.84
CA THR A 72 36.30 -17.06 11.70
C THR A 72 36.64 -15.76 12.43
N ASN A 73 35.75 -14.76 12.36
CA ASN A 73 35.91 -13.52 13.12
C ASN A 73 35.90 -13.85 14.62
N THR A 74 37.08 -13.80 15.25
CA THR A 74 37.23 -13.95 16.71
C THR A 74 37.49 -12.56 17.27
N HIS A 75 36.58 -12.11 18.15
CA HIS A 75 36.55 -10.77 18.73
C HIS A 75 37.48 -10.66 19.94
#